data_AF-A0A427YDN9-F1
#
_entry.id   AF-A0A427YDN9-F1
#
_cell.length_a   1.000
_cell.length_b   1.000
_cell.length_c   1.000
_cell.angle_alpha   90.00
_cell.angle_beta   90.00
_cell.angle_gamma   90.00
#
_symmetry.space_group_name_H-M   'P 1'
#
loop_
_entity.id
_entity.type
_entity.pdbx_description
1 polymer ?
#
loop_
_entity_poly.entity_id
_entity_poly.type
_entity_poly.pdbx_seq_one_letter_code
_entity_poly.pdbx_strand_id
1 'polypeptide(L)'
;MVLAPWPSVTTLALILGLVGSVRSFTHDAQHPLRPDLPAINDHPSYPPRVDYAALYHDDGTTPPPDRMVLHPLHISGPEQERVSLTFFADGYVAEEEGKFVADAQALTDDIVSPGGAMGHVSRLLNIYAVFVPSNTSGVGTYDKSLPGAAFGLYRPGPELRGVYVRHHKRARAACRYWREEVKEGGCDQPILLGNDPLYGGLGGEFTVITASALNGPLVLRHELGHSLIPVGEEYEGGFAYFGANSDKVAHVGDLKWKSFLTLPEDVRVEDAKVPSQEYPWYNLTEGPYNITFQSSNSALKPVVSHGSNESPYPTALLRLSLSSIPQPGHINLTLNSRHIDLSAAFPKSWVGSKDRRWVEVPLENGLPAGENVVDVRLTQEGAEEQEGEGGKMITSLEIMEYGREGRFNESLGFIGAFPTYSMDGRVTLRPTNEECLMRKVNHPTFCPVCAAALEQSLLGKIERKNKNQGAKQEP
;
A
#
# COMPACT_ATOMS: atom_id res chain seq x y z
N MET A 1 -47.80 17.43 45.03
CA MET A 1 -49.23 17.77 44.92
C MET A 1 -49.43 18.45 43.55
N VAL A 2 -50.04 17.73 42.59
CA VAL A 2 -50.76 18.18 41.37
C VAL A 2 -49.92 18.90 40.29
N LEU A 3 -49.45 18.23 39.21
CA LEU A 3 -50.06 17.82 37.91
C LEU A 3 -49.79 18.81 36.74
N ALA A 4 -49.47 18.21 35.59
CA ALA A 4 -49.06 18.72 34.26
C ALA A 4 -50.20 19.47 33.48
N PRO A 5 -50.17 19.80 32.16
CA PRO A 5 -49.27 19.37 31.04
C PRO A 5 -48.93 20.42 29.92
N TRP A 6 -48.22 19.95 28.88
CA TRP A 6 -47.88 20.61 27.60
C TRP A 6 -49.11 20.79 26.66
N PRO A 7 -49.03 21.62 25.59
CA PRO A 7 -48.80 21.10 24.23
C PRO A 7 -48.03 22.04 23.25
N SER A 8 -48.11 21.71 21.96
CA SER A 8 -47.14 21.77 20.86
C SER A 8 -47.63 22.55 19.60
N VAL A 9 -46.74 22.68 18.58
CA VAL A 9 -46.96 22.79 17.10
C VAL A 9 -47.13 24.20 16.45
N THR A 10 -46.12 24.57 15.63
CA THR A 10 -46.10 24.93 14.16
C THR A 10 -47.32 25.70 13.56
N THR A 11 -47.28 26.70 12.66
CA THR A 11 -46.58 26.88 11.35
C THR A 11 -47.08 28.20 10.65
N LEU A 12 -46.36 28.68 9.61
CA LEU A 12 -46.84 29.39 8.37
C LEU A 12 -47.31 30.89 8.50
N ALA A 13 -47.22 31.83 7.54
CA ALA A 13 -46.85 31.87 6.12
C ALA A 13 -46.74 33.34 5.61
N LEU A 14 -45.99 33.59 4.51
CA LEU A 14 -46.35 34.41 3.30
C LEU A 14 -46.66 35.95 3.49
N ILE A 15 -46.41 36.96 2.62
CA ILE A 15 -46.48 37.16 1.14
C ILE A 15 -45.82 38.55 0.81
N LEU A 16 -45.20 38.73 -0.37
CA LEU A 16 -45.51 39.75 -1.41
C LEU A 16 -44.32 40.10 -2.31
N GLY A 17 -44.51 39.88 -3.62
CA GLY A 17 -43.61 40.25 -4.70
C GLY A 17 -44.15 41.40 -5.57
N LEU A 18 -43.82 41.30 -6.86
CA LEU A 18 -44.09 42.16 -8.03
C LEU A 18 -42.95 43.14 -8.42
N VAL A 19 -42.56 43.34 -9.70
CA VAL A 19 -42.79 42.65 -11.00
C VAL A 19 -41.93 43.37 -12.07
N GLY A 20 -41.54 42.65 -13.13
CA GLY A 20 -41.55 43.14 -14.52
C GLY A 20 -40.19 43.24 -15.24
N SER A 21 -39.99 42.88 -16.52
CA SER A 21 -40.80 42.26 -17.60
C SER A 21 -39.81 41.99 -18.77
N VAL A 22 -39.52 40.76 -19.21
CA VAL A 22 -40.09 39.94 -20.32
C VAL A 22 -40.12 40.54 -21.74
N ARG A 23 -39.45 39.86 -22.70
CA ARG A 23 -39.89 39.37 -24.06
C ARG A 23 -38.64 39.08 -24.94
N SER A 24 -38.55 38.14 -25.90
CA SER A 24 -39.41 37.06 -26.44
C SER A 24 -38.71 36.38 -27.67
N PHE A 25 -38.63 35.04 -27.68
CA PHE A 25 -38.72 34.07 -28.81
C PHE A 25 -37.77 34.10 -30.06
N THR A 26 -37.16 32.95 -30.41
CA THR A 26 -37.50 32.03 -31.56
C THR A 26 -36.44 30.91 -31.80
N HIS A 27 -36.82 29.93 -32.64
CA HIS A 27 -36.35 28.55 -32.87
C HIS A 27 -34.92 28.24 -33.42
N ASP A 28 -34.57 26.95 -33.27
CA ASP A 28 -33.75 26.03 -34.08
C ASP A 28 -32.22 26.16 -34.15
N ALA A 29 -31.53 25.11 -33.67
CA ALA A 29 -30.40 24.47 -34.35
C ALA A 29 -30.09 23.08 -33.74
N GLN A 30 -30.16 22.05 -34.60
CA GLN A 30 -29.58 20.73 -34.38
C GLN A 30 -28.04 20.82 -34.31
N HIS A 31 -27.41 20.10 -33.36
CA HIS A 31 -26.09 19.45 -33.51
C HIS A 31 -25.83 18.51 -32.30
N PRO A 32 -24.94 17.50 -32.39
CA PRO A 32 -25.16 16.14 -31.90
C PRO A 32 -24.40 15.83 -30.61
N LEU A 33 -24.72 14.68 -30.04
CA LEU A 33 -24.00 13.91 -29.01
C LEU A 33 -22.52 14.30 -28.80
N ARG A 34 -22.15 14.62 -27.56
CA ARG A 34 -20.80 14.31 -27.06
C ARG A 34 -20.89 13.04 -26.20
N PRO A 35 -20.21 11.95 -26.59
CA PRO A 35 -20.03 10.78 -25.73
C PRO A 35 -18.99 11.08 -24.66
N ASP A 36 -19.16 10.43 -23.51
CA ASP A 36 -18.12 10.04 -22.55
C ASP A 36 -17.03 11.08 -22.24
N LEU A 37 -17.26 11.87 -21.18
CA LEU A 37 -16.15 12.39 -20.39
C LEU A 37 -15.64 11.22 -19.53
N PRO A 38 -14.40 10.74 -19.71
CA PRO A 38 -13.82 9.77 -18.78
C PRO A 38 -13.78 10.40 -17.39
N ALA A 39 -14.01 9.58 -16.36
CA ALA A 39 -13.88 9.97 -14.96
C ALA A 39 -12.55 10.73 -14.78
N ILE A 40 -12.67 11.99 -14.36
CA ILE A 40 -11.50 12.81 -14.04
C ILE A 40 -10.80 12.13 -12.86
N ASN A 41 -9.64 11.56 -13.16
CA ASN A 41 -8.78 10.92 -12.18
C ASN A 41 -8.12 12.04 -11.36
N ASP A 42 -8.85 12.59 -10.38
CA ASP A 42 -8.45 13.76 -9.59
C ASP A 42 -7.41 13.44 -8.49
N HIS A 43 -6.68 12.32 -8.65
CA HIS A 43 -5.58 11.96 -7.77
C HIS A 43 -4.28 12.62 -8.24
N PRO A 44 -3.54 13.31 -7.35
CA PRO A 44 -2.27 13.93 -7.73
C PRO A 44 -1.30 12.85 -8.23
N SER A 45 -0.89 13.02 -9.49
CA SER A 45 -0.10 12.08 -10.32
C SER A 45 1.35 11.91 -9.87
N TYR A 46 1.69 12.39 -8.67
CA TYR A 46 3.03 12.43 -8.11
C TYR A 46 2.91 12.63 -6.60
N PRO A 47 3.18 11.64 -5.75
CA PRO A 47 3.98 11.93 -4.60
C PRO A 47 5.43 11.92 -5.11
N PRO A 48 6.08 13.07 -5.35
CA PRO A 48 7.54 13.06 -5.28
C PRO A 48 7.92 12.46 -3.92
N ARG A 49 9.19 12.08 -3.71
CA ARG A 49 9.70 12.07 -2.33
C ARG A 49 9.50 13.49 -1.81
N VAL A 50 8.35 13.73 -1.19
CA VAL A 50 8.07 14.97 -0.51
C VAL A 50 9.08 14.93 0.61
N ASP A 51 10.08 15.80 0.51
CA ASP A 51 10.95 16.05 1.63
C ASP A 51 10.08 16.73 2.70
N TYR A 52 9.40 15.90 3.50
CA TYR A 52 8.57 16.34 4.60
C TYR A 52 9.43 17.06 5.66
N ALA A 53 10.74 16.87 5.68
CA ALA A 53 11.64 17.69 6.50
C ALA A 53 11.77 19.11 5.92
N ALA A 54 11.81 19.26 4.59
CA ALA A 54 11.77 20.57 3.93
C ALA A 54 10.40 21.25 4.01
N LEU A 55 9.29 20.52 3.90
CA LEU A 55 7.93 21.10 4.02
C LEU A 55 7.53 21.40 5.47
N TYR A 56 7.93 20.55 6.40
CA TYR A 56 7.63 20.70 7.83
C TYR A 56 8.91 20.89 8.61
N HIS A 57 9.65 21.98 8.34
CA HIS A 57 10.86 22.28 9.09
C HIS A 57 10.57 22.24 10.60
N ASP A 58 11.29 21.38 11.29
CA ASP A 58 11.27 21.25 12.74
C ASP A 58 12.62 21.78 13.25
N ASP A 59 12.57 22.87 13.99
CA ASP A 59 13.75 23.47 14.62
C ASP A 59 14.23 22.67 15.84
N GLY A 60 13.56 21.55 16.15
CA GLY A 60 13.90 20.66 17.25
C GLY A 60 13.30 21.12 18.59
N THR A 61 12.55 22.22 18.62
CA THR A 61 12.05 22.83 19.87
C THR A 61 10.71 22.26 20.34
N THR A 62 10.03 21.50 19.49
CA THR A 62 8.75 20.86 19.87
C THR A 62 9.00 19.89 21.01
N PRO A 63 8.35 20.06 22.19
CA PRO A 63 8.53 19.16 23.31
C PRO A 63 7.93 17.78 23.00
N PRO A 64 8.48 16.71 23.60
CA PRO A 64 7.92 15.38 23.45
C PRO A 64 6.51 15.29 24.06
N PRO A 65 5.70 14.30 23.65
CA PRO A 65 4.44 13.97 24.33
C PRO A 65 4.62 13.72 25.83
N ASP A 66 3.71 14.22 26.66
CA ASP A 66 3.67 13.87 28.07
C ASP A 66 3.23 12.41 28.27
N ARG A 67 3.64 11.80 29.40
CA ARG A 67 3.18 10.47 29.86
C ARG A 67 3.45 9.33 28.87
N MET A 68 4.54 9.41 28.11
CA MET A 68 5.00 8.29 27.30
C MET A 68 5.46 7.13 28.20
N VAL A 69 4.99 5.92 27.92
CA VAL A 69 5.37 4.69 28.64
C VAL A 69 6.03 3.73 27.67
N LEU A 70 7.27 3.29 27.96
CA LEU A 70 8.01 2.37 27.11
C LEU A 70 7.85 0.91 27.58
N HIS A 71 7.69 0.03 26.61
CA HIS A 71 7.59 -1.42 26.73
C HIS A 71 8.62 -2.07 25.79
N PRO A 72 9.61 -2.81 26.31
CA PRO A 72 10.52 -3.60 25.47
C PRO A 72 9.77 -4.78 24.83
N LEU A 73 9.91 -4.97 23.51
CA LEU A 73 9.26 -6.07 22.78
C LEU A 73 10.26 -7.12 22.28
N HIS A 74 11.39 -6.67 21.71
CA HIS A 74 12.48 -7.54 21.27
C HIS A 74 13.82 -6.85 21.52
N ILE A 75 14.63 -7.38 22.44
CA ILE A 75 15.92 -6.79 22.82
C ILE A 75 17.02 -7.79 22.51
N SER A 76 17.87 -7.48 21.53
CA SER A 76 18.94 -8.36 21.07
C SER A 76 20.33 -7.89 21.48
N GLY A 77 20.46 -6.71 22.11
CA GLY A 77 21.72 -6.22 22.67
C GLY A 77 21.70 -4.74 23.04
N PRO A 78 22.89 -4.17 23.34
CA PRO A 78 23.03 -2.76 23.67
C PRO A 78 22.54 -1.84 22.55
N GLU A 79 21.90 -0.74 22.93
CA GLU A 79 21.28 0.23 22.01
C GLU A 79 22.25 0.74 20.93
N GLN A 80 23.52 0.94 21.28
CA GLN A 80 24.55 1.48 20.38
C GLN A 80 24.93 0.48 19.28
N GLU A 81 24.74 -0.81 19.52
CA GLU A 81 25.08 -1.88 18.58
C GLU A 81 23.85 -2.40 17.80
N ARG A 82 22.70 -1.75 17.96
CA ARG A 82 21.42 -2.14 17.35
C ARG A 82 20.76 -0.95 16.69
N VAL A 83 19.91 -1.24 15.70
CA VAL A 83 18.94 -0.27 15.18
C VAL A 83 17.66 -0.39 16.01
N SER A 84 17.23 0.69 16.61
CA SER A 84 16.02 0.74 17.44
C SER A 84 14.79 1.08 16.58
N LEU A 85 13.88 0.11 16.41
CA LEU A 85 12.55 0.33 15.84
C LEU A 85 11.57 0.60 16.98
N THR A 86 10.79 1.68 16.88
CA THR A 86 9.95 2.09 18.00
C THR A 86 8.53 2.37 17.54
N PHE A 87 7.61 1.50 17.94
CA PHE A 87 6.17 1.72 17.76
C PHE A 87 5.71 2.84 18.68
N PHE A 88 4.97 3.81 18.16
CA PHE A 88 4.29 4.84 18.92
C PHE A 88 2.78 4.72 18.71
N ALA A 89 2.03 4.69 19.81
CA ALA A 89 0.57 4.55 19.76
C ALA A 89 -0.10 5.83 19.22
N ASP A 90 -1.02 5.69 18.26
CA ASP A 90 -1.96 6.72 17.86
C ASP A 90 -3.39 6.20 17.89
N GLY A 91 -4.32 6.97 18.46
CA GLY A 91 -5.72 6.57 18.55
C GLY A 91 -6.00 5.48 19.59
N TYR A 92 -5.06 5.17 20.49
CA TYR A 92 -5.30 4.31 21.66
C TYR A 92 -5.58 5.18 22.88
N VAL A 93 -6.73 5.00 23.53
CA VAL A 93 -7.02 5.71 24.79
C VAL A 93 -6.27 5.10 25.97
N ALA A 94 -6.25 5.77 27.13
CA ALA A 94 -5.50 5.35 28.31
C ALA A 94 -5.82 3.90 28.73
N GLU A 95 -7.07 3.48 28.60
CA GLU A 95 -7.54 2.13 28.92
C GLU A 95 -7.12 1.08 27.88
N GLU A 96 -6.64 1.50 26.70
CA GLU A 96 -6.21 0.65 25.60
C GLU A 96 -4.68 0.44 25.55
N GLU A 97 -3.92 0.85 26.58
CA GLU A 97 -2.46 0.62 26.62
C GLU A 97 -2.10 -0.85 26.42
N GLY A 98 -2.78 -1.76 27.13
CA GLY A 98 -2.54 -3.20 27.00
C GLY A 98 -2.87 -3.74 25.59
N LYS A 99 -3.86 -3.15 24.91
CA LYS A 99 -4.21 -3.48 23.53
C LYS A 99 -3.11 -3.01 22.56
N PHE A 100 -2.64 -1.78 22.69
CA PHE A 100 -1.53 -1.25 21.89
C PHE A 100 -0.27 -2.12 22.03
N VAL A 101 0.10 -2.49 23.25
CA VAL A 101 1.28 -3.34 23.49
C VAL A 101 1.09 -4.72 22.84
N ALA A 102 -0.11 -5.31 22.93
CA ALA A 102 -0.42 -6.58 22.27
C ALA A 102 -0.34 -6.48 20.74
N ASP A 103 -0.90 -5.43 20.15
CA ASP A 103 -0.85 -5.19 18.70
C ASP A 103 0.61 -5.03 18.23
N ALA A 104 1.40 -4.21 18.93
CA ALA A 104 2.81 -4.00 18.63
C ALA A 104 3.66 -5.26 18.83
N GLN A 105 3.36 -6.08 19.84
CA GLN A 105 4.02 -7.37 20.05
C GLN A 105 3.73 -8.35 18.92
N ALA A 106 2.46 -8.49 18.51
CA ALA A 106 2.08 -9.38 17.41
C ALA A 106 2.80 -9.01 16.10
N LEU A 107 2.90 -7.71 15.82
CA LEU A 107 3.63 -7.17 14.68
C LEU A 107 5.15 -7.37 14.79
N THR A 108 5.69 -7.25 16.01
CA THR A 108 7.10 -7.51 16.29
C THR A 108 7.45 -8.97 16.03
N ASP A 109 6.67 -9.90 16.60
CA ASP A 109 6.85 -11.34 16.45
C ASP A 109 6.81 -11.76 14.98
N ASP A 110 5.88 -11.18 14.23
CA ASP A 110 5.70 -11.43 12.80
C ASP A 110 6.97 -11.10 11.97
N ILE A 111 7.63 -9.97 12.23
CA ILE A 111 8.79 -9.56 11.45
C ILE A 111 10.10 -10.22 11.92
N VAL A 112 10.27 -10.46 13.22
CA VAL A 112 11.55 -11.00 13.78
C VAL A 112 11.58 -12.52 13.91
N SER A 113 10.45 -13.21 13.72
CA SER A 113 10.42 -14.67 13.72
C SER A 113 11.43 -15.26 12.72
N PRO A 114 11.95 -16.48 12.92
CA PRO A 114 12.94 -17.08 12.01
C PRO A 114 12.53 -17.13 10.53
N GLY A 115 11.23 -17.22 10.24
CA GLY A 115 10.67 -17.17 8.89
C GLY A 115 10.09 -15.81 8.48
N GLY A 116 10.13 -14.81 9.37
CA GLY A 116 9.64 -13.46 9.12
C GLY A 116 10.59 -12.66 8.22
N ALA A 117 10.09 -11.57 7.65
CA ALA A 117 10.82 -10.74 6.69
C ALA A 117 12.16 -10.18 7.23
N MET A 118 12.32 -10.09 8.55
CA MET A 118 13.53 -9.57 9.20
C MET A 118 14.20 -10.60 10.13
N GLY A 119 13.78 -11.87 10.08
CA GLY A 119 14.34 -12.92 10.95
C GLY A 119 15.86 -13.04 10.85
N HIS A 120 16.42 -12.92 9.64
CA HIS A 120 17.87 -12.99 9.38
C HIS A 120 18.67 -11.81 9.95
N VAL A 121 18.02 -10.67 10.19
CA VAL A 121 18.62 -9.46 10.78
C VAL A 121 18.10 -9.13 12.17
N SER A 122 17.26 -9.99 12.78
CA SER A 122 16.66 -9.77 14.10
C SER A 122 17.68 -9.47 15.20
N ARG A 123 18.89 -10.05 15.09
CA ARG A 123 20.05 -9.79 15.97
C ARG A 123 20.62 -8.37 15.88
N LEU A 124 20.25 -7.59 14.87
CA LEU A 124 20.67 -6.20 14.65
C LEU A 124 19.62 -5.21 15.15
N LEU A 125 18.48 -5.68 15.65
CA LEU A 125 17.33 -4.87 15.99
C LEU A 125 17.08 -4.87 17.50
N ASN A 126 16.75 -3.71 18.04
CA ASN A 126 15.96 -3.59 19.25
C ASN A 126 14.58 -3.04 18.85
N ILE A 127 13.51 -3.56 19.45
CA ILE A 127 12.14 -3.15 19.15
C ILE A 127 11.43 -2.81 20.45
N TYR A 128 10.83 -1.61 20.46
CA TYR A 128 10.12 -1.05 21.60
C TYR A 128 8.71 -0.63 21.18
N ALA A 129 7.79 -0.64 22.13
CA ALA A 129 6.52 0.05 22.05
C ALA A 129 6.50 1.20 23.04
N VAL A 130 6.13 2.38 22.57
CA VAL A 130 5.94 3.58 23.38
C VAL A 130 4.46 3.95 23.32
N PHE A 131 3.78 3.72 24.43
CA PHE A 131 2.40 4.12 24.59
C PHE A 131 2.32 5.63 24.76
N VAL A 132 1.48 6.26 23.93
CA VAL A 132 1.16 7.68 23.98
C VAL A 132 -0.37 7.80 24.02
N PRO A 133 -0.98 8.18 25.15
CA PRO A 133 -2.42 8.16 25.28
C PRO A 133 -3.06 9.20 24.35
N SER A 134 -4.03 8.74 23.55
CA SER A 134 -4.96 9.59 22.80
C SER A 134 -6.23 9.84 23.63
N ASN A 135 -6.96 10.91 23.32
CA ASN A 135 -8.25 11.19 23.97
C ASN A 135 -9.42 10.45 23.30
N THR A 136 -9.26 10.10 22.02
CA THR A 136 -10.29 9.43 21.22
C THR A 136 -9.68 8.16 20.64
N SER A 137 -10.46 7.07 20.69
CA SER A 137 -10.07 5.79 20.10
C SER A 137 -10.30 5.81 18.58
N GLY A 138 -9.36 5.28 17.79
CA GLY A 138 -9.50 5.15 16.34
C GLY A 138 -8.57 6.03 15.50
N VAL A 139 -8.69 5.90 14.18
CA VAL A 139 -8.00 6.72 13.16
C VAL A 139 -9.01 7.66 12.48
N GLY A 140 -8.58 8.85 12.10
CA GLY A 140 -9.44 9.83 11.43
C GLY A 140 -9.72 9.50 9.96
N THR A 141 -10.74 10.12 9.37
CA THR A 141 -11.11 9.97 7.96
C THR A 141 -11.50 11.31 7.34
N TYR A 142 -11.64 11.38 6.01
CA TYR A 142 -12.02 12.60 5.29
C TYR A 142 -11.11 13.80 5.58
N ASP A 143 -9.80 13.59 5.48
CA ASP A 143 -8.73 14.58 5.71
C ASP A 143 -8.70 15.16 7.13
N LYS A 144 -9.31 14.48 8.10
CA LYS A 144 -9.44 14.95 9.48
C LYS A 144 -8.95 13.88 10.46
N SER A 145 -7.96 14.24 11.27
CA SER A 145 -7.59 13.47 12.47
C SER A 145 -8.67 13.58 13.55
N LEU A 146 -8.82 12.55 14.38
CA LEU A 146 -9.70 12.60 15.54
C LEU A 146 -9.18 13.61 16.59
N PRO A 147 -10.07 14.33 17.31
CA PRO A 147 -9.65 15.24 18.36
C PRO A 147 -8.85 14.54 19.47
N GLY A 148 -7.68 15.08 19.78
CA GLY A 148 -6.80 14.56 20.82
C GLY A 148 -6.11 13.23 20.47
N ALA A 149 -6.05 12.84 19.21
CA ALA A 149 -5.13 11.81 18.74
C ALA A 149 -3.67 12.26 18.96
N ALA A 150 -2.81 11.34 19.40
CA ALA A 150 -1.44 11.63 19.84
C ALA A 150 -0.55 12.28 18.77
N PHE A 151 -0.63 11.76 17.55
CA PHE A 151 0.07 12.14 16.32
C PHE A 151 -0.93 12.46 15.19
N GLY A 152 -2.21 12.14 15.38
CA GLY A 152 -3.30 12.55 14.52
C GLY A 152 -3.27 11.81 13.19
N LEU A 153 -3.26 10.48 13.23
CA LEU A 153 -3.36 9.67 12.03
C LEU A 153 -4.75 9.82 11.38
N TYR A 154 -4.78 9.87 10.05
CA TYR A 154 -6.03 9.98 9.30
C TYR A 154 -5.94 9.45 7.86
N ARG A 155 -7.09 9.08 7.29
CA ARG A 155 -7.27 8.78 5.86
C ARG A 155 -7.83 10.00 5.11
N PRO A 156 -7.39 10.28 3.86
CA PRO A 156 -7.95 11.39 3.07
C PRO A 156 -9.43 11.20 2.73
N GLY A 157 -9.86 9.95 2.52
CA GLY A 157 -11.25 9.58 2.27
C GLY A 157 -11.60 8.27 2.98
N PRO A 158 -12.68 7.59 2.55
CA PRO A 158 -13.06 6.31 3.12
C PRO A 158 -12.14 5.18 2.70
N GLU A 159 -11.33 5.35 1.65
CA GLU A 159 -10.54 4.29 1.02
C GLU A 159 -9.56 3.63 1.99
N LEU A 160 -9.49 2.30 1.99
CA LEU A 160 -8.45 1.54 2.68
C LEU A 160 -7.11 1.66 1.92
N ARG A 161 -6.48 2.84 2.02
CA ARG A 161 -5.26 3.23 1.31
C ARG A 161 -4.19 3.74 2.27
N GLY A 162 -3.85 5.03 2.18
CA GLY A 162 -2.77 5.67 2.90
C GLY A 162 -3.28 6.28 4.19
N VAL A 163 -2.51 6.10 5.26
CA VAL A 163 -2.75 6.76 6.55
C VAL A 163 -1.67 7.82 6.73
N TYR A 164 -2.11 9.07 6.88
CA TYR A 164 -1.26 10.26 6.95
C TYR A 164 -1.15 10.77 8.37
N VAL A 165 -0.06 11.47 8.65
CA VAL A 165 0.23 12.04 9.97
C VAL A 165 -0.19 13.50 10.00
N ARG A 166 -0.95 13.93 11.00
CA ARG A 166 -1.26 15.37 11.17
C ARG A 166 -0.17 16.11 11.94
N HIS A 167 0.38 15.48 12.98
CA HIS A 167 1.28 16.11 13.95
C HIS A 167 2.73 15.64 13.82
N HIS A 168 3.31 15.77 12.63
CA HIS A 168 4.69 15.35 12.31
C HIS A 168 5.74 15.81 13.34
N LYS A 169 5.72 17.09 13.75
CA LYS A 169 6.69 17.63 14.73
C LYS A 169 6.62 16.92 16.08
N ARG A 170 5.42 16.51 16.50
CA ARG A 170 5.20 15.78 17.75
C ARG A 170 5.71 14.34 17.65
N ALA A 171 5.54 13.69 16.50
CA ALA A 171 6.12 12.37 16.23
C ALA A 171 7.67 12.43 16.20
N ARG A 172 8.27 13.45 15.57
CA ARG A 172 9.72 13.69 15.62
C ARG A 172 10.22 13.90 17.04
N ALA A 173 9.52 14.74 17.82
CA ALA A 173 9.87 15.01 19.21
C ALA A 173 9.84 13.74 20.08
N ALA A 174 8.84 12.88 19.89
CA ALA A 174 8.76 11.59 20.60
C ALA A 174 9.98 10.71 20.28
N CYS A 175 10.32 10.54 18.99
CA CYS A 175 11.48 9.75 18.60
C CYS A 175 12.80 10.37 19.09
N ARG A 176 12.97 11.70 19.00
CA ARG A 176 14.15 12.41 19.53
C ARG A 176 14.33 12.16 21.03
N TYR A 177 13.26 12.29 21.82
CA TYR A 177 13.33 12.06 23.26
C TYR A 177 13.88 10.67 23.61
N TRP A 178 13.35 9.62 22.96
CA TRP A 178 13.83 8.24 23.20
C TRP A 178 15.22 7.97 22.63
N ARG A 179 15.67 8.75 21.65
CA ARG A 179 17.03 8.63 21.08
C ARG A 179 18.07 9.37 21.92
N GLU A 180 17.74 10.53 22.48
CA GLU A 180 18.73 11.50 22.95
C GLU A 180 18.67 11.78 24.46
N GLU A 181 17.49 11.69 25.09
CA GLU A 181 17.30 12.15 26.48
C GLU A 181 17.27 11.01 27.51
N VAL A 182 16.91 9.80 27.08
CA VAL A 182 16.77 8.62 27.95
C VAL A 182 17.95 7.66 27.78
N LYS A 183 18.30 6.97 28.88
CA LYS A 183 19.40 5.98 28.88
C LYS A 183 18.95 4.58 28.49
N GLU A 184 17.67 4.26 28.70
CA GLU A 184 17.08 2.96 28.42
C GLU A 184 15.92 3.14 27.43
N GLY A 185 15.96 2.40 26.32
CA GLY A 185 15.11 2.61 25.15
C GLY A 185 15.91 3.13 23.97
N GLY A 186 15.23 3.51 22.90
CA GLY A 186 15.86 4.07 21.70
C GLY A 186 14.83 4.41 20.64
N CYS A 187 15.23 5.18 19.62
CA CYS A 187 14.43 5.36 18.41
C CYS A 187 15.33 5.78 17.23
N ASP A 188 15.64 4.83 16.35
CA ASP A 188 16.31 5.09 15.07
C ASP A 188 15.29 5.19 13.93
N GLN A 189 14.24 4.35 13.96
CA GLN A 189 13.11 4.39 13.02
C GLN A 189 11.79 4.40 13.80
N PRO A 190 11.03 5.51 13.77
CA PRO A 190 9.69 5.56 14.36
C PRO A 190 8.67 4.81 13.48
N ILE A 191 7.86 3.98 14.12
CA ILE A 191 6.68 3.34 13.53
C ILE A 191 5.45 3.94 14.22
N LEU A 192 4.54 4.56 13.48
CA LEU A 192 3.30 5.09 14.04
C LEU A 192 2.19 4.05 13.83
N LEU A 193 1.70 3.47 14.92
CA LEU A 193 0.67 2.44 14.91
C LEU A 193 -0.69 3.06 15.23
N GLY A 194 -1.56 3.12 14.23
CA GLY A 194 -2.93 3.58 14.36
C GLY A 194 -3.85 2.48 14.88
N ASN A 195 -4.67 2.82 15.88
CA ASN A 195 -5.71 1.94 16.44
C ASN A 195 -6.87 1.74 15.46
N ASP A 196 -6.65 0.92 14.44
CA ASP A 196 -7.62 0.65 13.39
C ASP A 196 -7.46 -0.79 12.89
N PRO A 197 -8.54 -1.58 12.81
CA PRO A 197 -8.44 -3.00 12.45
C PRO A 197 -8.38 -3.24 10.94
N LEU A 198 -8.36 -2.19 10.10
CA LEU A 198 -8.41 -2.29 8.64
C LEU A 198 -7.14 -1.75 8.00
N TYR A 199 -6.88 -2.16 6.75
CA TYR A 199 -5.71 -1.80 5.97
C TYR A 199 -5.44 -0.29 5.98
N GLY A 200 -4.18 0.04 6.17
CA GLY A 200 -3.70 1.40 6.09
C GLY A 200 -2.22 1.48 6.41
N GLY A 201 -1.50 2.27 5.63
CA GLY A 201 -0.11 2.58 5.92
C GLY A 201 0.53 3.49 4.91
N LEU A 202 1.72 3.96 5.25
CA LEU A 202 2.53 4.78 4.38
C LEU A 202 3.99 4.70 4.83
N GLY A 203 4.89 4.42 3.90
CA GLY A 203 6.33 4.47 4.10
C GLY A 203 6.88 5.88 3.96
N GLY A 204 8.04 6.13 4.58
CA GLY A 204 8.71 7.42 4.50
C GLY A 204 9.52 7.71 5.77
N GLU A 205 9.50 8.99 6.17
CA GLU A 205 10.13 9.45 7.42
C GLU A 205 9.64 8.63 8.62
N PHE A 206 8.31 8.49 8.72
CA PHE A 206 7.65 7.56 9.62
C PHE A 206 7.22 6.33 8.85
N THR A 207 7.34 5.16 9.47
CA THR A 207 6.63 3.98 9.00
C THR A 207 5.23 4.05 9.61
N VAL A 208 4.19 4.31 8.82
CA VAL A 208 2.81 4.38 9.32
C VAL A 208 2.10 3.07 9.00
N ILE A 209 1.43 2.50 9.99
CA ILE A 209 0.63 1.28 9.85
C ILE A 209 -0.64 1.34 10.71
N THR A 210 -1.58 0.45 10.44
CA THR A 210 -2.75 0.18 11.28
C THR A 210 -2.65 -1.17 11.98
N ALA A 211 -3.40 -1.34 13.06
CA ALA A 211 -3.52 -2.57 13.84
C ALA A 211 -4.38 -3.66 13.17
N SER A 212 -4.43 -3.70 11.83
CA SER A 212 -5.14 -4.77 11.12
C SER A 212 -4.47 -6.12 11.40
N ALA A 213 -5.25 -7.08 11.89
CA ALA A 213 -4.77 -8.44 12.13
C ALA A 213 -4.37 -9.16 10.83
N LEU A 214 -5.00 -8.82 9.71
CA LEU A 214 -4.77 -9.48 8.41
C LEU A 214 -3.71 -8.77 7.59
N ASN A 215 -3.73 -7.44 7.60
CA ASN A 215 -2.91 -6.61 6.73
C ASN A 215 -1.81 -5.82 7.44
N GLY A 216 -1.93 -5.57 8.75
CA GLY A 216 -0.90 -4.87 9.53
C GLY A 216 0.49 -5.48 9.35
N PRO A 217 0.66 -6.81 9.47
CA PRO A 217 1.91 -7.50 9.15
C PRO A 217 2.44 -7.25 7.73
N LEU A 218 1.55 -7.32 6.73
CA LEU A 218 1.92 -7.17 5.31
C LEU A 218 2.43 -5.75 5.03
N VAL A 219 1.67 -4.76 5.50
CA VAL A 219 2.01 -3.34 5.36
C VAL A 219 3.28 -3.03 6.15
N LEU A 220 3.41 -3.49 7.40
CA LEU A 220 4.61 -3.24 8.21
C LEU A 220 5.89 -3.71 7.53
N ARG A 221 5.90 -4.92 6.99
CA ARG A 221 7.09 -5.48 6.31
C ARG A 221 7.46 -4.66 5.07
N HIS A 222 6.46 -4.27 4.27
CA HIS A 222 6.64 -3.48 3.06
C HIS A 222 7.15 -2.07 3.36
N GLU A 223 6.49 -1.37 4.29
CA GLU A 223 6.84 0.02 4.62
C GLU A 223 8.17 0.11 5.35
N LEU A 224 8.51 -0.86 6.22
CA LEU A 224 9.87 -0.93 6.76
C LEU A 224 10.90 -1.28 5.68
N GLY A 225 10.53 -1.98 4.61
CA GLY A 225 11.37 -2.15 3.43
C GLY A 225 11.84 -0.80 2.89
N HIS A 226 10.93 0.16 2.74
CA HIS A 226 11.28 1.52 2.30
C HIS A 226 11.98 2.37 3.38
N SER A 227 11.61 2.22 4.66
CA SER A 227 12.21 3.01 5.75
C SER A 227 13.61 2.54 6.13
N LEU A 228 13.89 1.24 6.02
CA LEU A 228 15.17 0.64 6.43
C LEU A 228 16.11 0.42 5.25
N ILE A 229 15.61 0.23 4.04
CA ILE A 229 16.42 -0.05 2.86
C ILE A 229 16.28 1.13 1.87
N PRO A 230 17.37 1.67 1.29
CA PRO A 230 17.27 2.70 0.26
C PRO A 230 16.84 2.11 -1.09
N VAL A 231 15.69 1.45 -1.15
CA VAL A 231 15.09 0.78 -2.32
C VAL A 231 13.76 1.40 -2.70
N GLY A 232 13.45 1.28 -3.99
CA GLY A 232 12.16 1.64 -4.55
C GLY A 232 11.20 0.45 -4.64
N GLU A 233 10.11 0.67 -5.36
CA GLU A 233 9.07 -0.31 -5.65
C GLU A 233 9.58 -1.41 -6.59
N GLU A 234 9.01 -2.59 -6.47
CA GLU A 234 9.12 -3.63 -7.51
C GLU A 234 7.78 -3.93 -8.19
N TYR A 235 6.65 -3.46 -7.64
CA TYR A 235 5.35 -3.59 -8.28
C TYR A 235 5.14 -2.61 -9.44
N GLU A 236 4.28 -3.00 -10.37
CA GLU A 236 3.91 -2.17 -11.51
C GLU A 236 3.18 -0.91 -11.02
N GLY A 237 3.29 0.23 -11.69
CA GLY A 237 2.43 1.39 -11.43
C GLY A 237 2.86 2.23 -10.23
N GLY A 238 3.96 1.85 -9.57
CA GLY A 238 4.67 2.72 -8.63
C GLY A 238 5.31 3.94 -9.29
N PHE A 239 5.79 4.87 -8.46
CA PHE A 239 6.44 6.12 -8.89
C PHE A 239 7.97 6.09 -8.77
N ALA A 240 8.52 5.21 -7.94
CA ALA A 240 9.90 5.31 -7.50
C ALA A 240 10.63 3.96 -7.65
N TYR A 241 11.47 3.88 -8.69
CA TYR A 241 12.27 2.69 -9.04
C TYR A 241 13.74 3.04 -8.95
N PHE A 242 14.37 2.71 -7.82
CA PHE A 242 15.76 3.03 -7.51
C PHE A 242 16.31 2.05 -6.47
N GLY A 243 17.59 2.19 -6.12
CA GLY A 243 18.21 1.37 -5.09
C GLY A 243 18.79 0.06 -5.61
N ALA A 244 19.01 -0.88 -4.70
CA ALA A 244 19.67 -2.17 -4.98
C ALA A 244 18.79 -3.14 -5.79
N ASN A 245 17.47 -2.97 -5.75
CA ASN A 245 16.49 -3.83 -6.40
C ASN A 245 15.92 -3.26 -7.71
N SER A 246 16.47 -2.16 -8.21
CA SER A 246 15.99 -1.53 -9.42
C SER A 246 17.13 -1.01 -10.30
N ASP A 247 17.09 -1.31 -11.59
CA ASP A 247 18.06 -0.79 -12.56
C ASP A 247 17.43 -0.39 -13.91
N LYS A 248 18.21 0.30 -14.74
CA LYS A 248 17.78 0.68 -16.08
C LYS A 248 17.96 -0.50 -17.04
N VAL A 249 17.09 -0.60 -18.05
CA VAL A 249 17.22 -1.60 -19.13
C VAL A 249 18.59 -1.54 -19.82
N ALA A 250 19.14 -0.32 -19.99
CA ALA A 250 20.47 -0.12 -20.58
C ALA A 250 21.63 -0.77 -19.79
N HIS A 251 21.40 -1.15 -18.52
CA HIS A 251 22.39 -1.80 -17.66
C HIS A 251 22.18 -3.32 -17.55
N VAL A 252 21.40 -3.95 -18.43
CA VAL A 252 21.16 -5.41 -18.37
C VAL A 252 22.46 -6.24 -18.35
N GLY A 253 23.54 -5.76 -18.98
CA GLY A 253 24.86 -6.42 -18.94
C GLY A 253 25.70 -6.14 -17.69
N ASP A 254 25.28 -5.23 -16.81
CA ASP A 254 25.99 -4.86 -15.56
C ASP A 254 24.99 -4.43 -14.48
N LEU A 255 24.06 -5.32 -14.15
CA LEU A 255 23.02 -5.07 -13.16
C LEU A 255 23.62 -4.87 -11.76
N LYS A 256 23.03 -3.98 -10.96
CA LYS A 256 23.39 -3.78 -9.54
C LYS A 256 23.39 -5.07 -8.71
N TRP A 257 22.54 -6.05 -9.06
CA TRP A 257 22.45 -7.35 -8.39
C TRP A 257 23.15 -8.48 -9.15
N LYS A 258 24.15 -8.18 -10.00
CA LYS A 258 24.85 -9.20 -10.80
C LYS A 258 25.41 -10.38 -10.01
N SER A 259 25.81 -10.17 -8.76
CA SER A 259 26.31 -11.23 -7.88
C SER A 259 25.23 -12.22 -7.41
N PHE A 260 23.96 -11.90 -7.62
CA PHE A 260 22.81 -12.73 -7.26
C PHE A 260 22.20 -13.46 -8.47
N LEU A 261 22.63 -13.15 -9.69
CA LEU A 261 22.05 -13.72 -10.91
C LEU A 261 22.17 -15.26 -10.89
N THR A 262 21.07 -15.93 -11.21
CA THR A 262 21.07 -17.40 -11.32
C THR A 262 21.89 -17.85 -12.54
N LEU A 263 21.83 -17.11 -13.64
CA LEU A 263 22.56 -17.37 -14.88
C LEU A 263 23.33 -16.12 -15.31
N PRO A 264 24.50 -15.81 -14.70
CA PRO A 264 25.26 -14.60 -14.99
C PRO A 264 25.84 -14.55 -16.41
N GLU A 265 25.94 -15.69 -17.09
CA GLU A 265 26.45 -15.79 -18.47
C GLU A 265 25.36 -15.58 -19.53
N ASP A 266 24.08 -15.57 -19.15
CA ASP A 266 22.92 -15.44 -20.06
C ASP A 266 21.89 -14.46 -19.49
N VAL A 267 22.33 -13.21 -19.31
CA VAL A 267 21.48 -12.14 -18.78
C VAL A 267 20.70 -11.50 -19.91
N ARG A 268 19.38 -11.56 -19.81
CA ARG A 268 18.44 -10.92 -20.72
C ARG A 268 17.27 -10.33 -19.95
N VAL A 269 16.61 -9.35 -20.55
CA VAL A 269 15.33 -8.86 -20.02
C VAL A 269 14.29 -9.95 -20.24
N GLU A 270 13.60 -10.33 -19.17
CA GLU A 270 12.49 -11.28 -19.22
C GLU A 270 11.30 -10.66 -19.99
N ASP A 271 10.67 -11.43 -20.85
CA ASP A 271 9.60 -10.93 -21.71
C ASP A 271 8.24 -11.03 -21.02
N ALA A 272 7.92 -10.01 -20.23
CA ALA A 272 6.57 -9.76 -19.73
C ALA A 272 6.00 -8.49 -20.36
N LYS A 273 4.67 -8.40 -20.43
CA LYS A 273 3.94 -7.21 -20.88
C LYS A 273 2.82 -6.89 -19.91
N VAL A 274 2.49 -5.61 -19.76
CA VAL A 274 1.40 -5.14 -18.89
C VAL A 274 0.40 -4.36 -19.74
N PRO A 275 -0.51 -5.02 -20.46
CA PRO A 275 -1.47 -4.34 -21.34
C PRO A 275 -2.52 -3.52 -20.59
N SER A 276 -2.72 -3.72 -19.29
CA SER A 276 -3.60 -2.90 -18.45
C SER A 276 -3.07 -2.78 -17.03
N GLN A 277 -3.16 -1.57 -16.48
CA GLN A 277 -2.71 -1.19 -15.15
C GLN A 277 -3.61 -0.07 -14.63
N GLU A 278 -4.57 -0.44 -13.80
CA GLU A 278 -5.64 0.44 -13.30
C GLU A 278 -5.58 0.57 -11.78
N TYR A 279 -5.77 1.79 -11.27
CA TYR A 279 -5.92 2.08 -9.83
C TYR A 279 -7.18 2.89 -9.58
N PRO A 280 -8.38 2.34 -9.85
CA PRO A 280 -9.58 3.13 -10.00
C PRO A 280 -10.19 3.61 -8.68
N TRP A 281 -9.92 2.93 -7.55
CA TRP A 281 -10.60 3.19 -6.27
C TRP A 281 -12.12 3.36 -6.43
N TYR A 282 -12.72 2.51 -7.27
CA TYR A 282 -14.09 2.68 -7.73
C TYR A 282 -15.07 1.93 -6.82
N ASN A 283 -16.10 2.65 -6.35
CA ASN A 283 -17.14 2.08 -5.51
C ASN A 283 -18.16 1.29 -6.33
N LEU A 284 -18.19 -0.03 -6.15
CA LEU A 284 -19.06 -0.93 -6.90
C LEU A 284 -20.55 -0.81 -6.50
N THR A 285 -20.89 -0.03 -5.47
CA THR A 285 -22.28 0.32 -5.17
C THR A 285 -22.84 1.36 -6.16
N GLU A 286 -21.98 2.13 -6.84
CA GLU A 286 -22.37 3.12 -7.85
C GLU A 286 -22.68 2.48 -9.22
N GLY A 287 -22.17 1.26 -9.47
CA GLY A 287 -22.43 0.52 -10.69
C GLY A 287 -21.33 -0.51 -11.01
N PRO A 288 -21.39 -1.16 -12.18
CA PRO A 288 -20.30 -2.02 -12.65
C PRO A 288 -19.06 -1.19 -13.00
N TYR A 289 -17.87 -1.76 -12.78
CA TYR A 289 -16.60 -1.23 -13.24
C TYR A 289 -16.10 -2.04 -14.44
N ASN A 290 -15.94 -1.38 -15.58
CA ASN A 290 -15.60 -2.01 -16.84
C ASN A 290 -14.35 -1.38 -17.43
N ILE A 291 -13.43 -2.22 -17.90
CA ILE A 291 -12.25 -1.77 -18.63
C ILE A 291 -12.09 -2.57 -19.92
N THR A 292 -11.51 -1.91 -20.90
CA THR A 292 -11.20 -2.47 -22.20
C THR A 292 -9.71 -2.27 -22.46
N PHE A 293 -9.02 -3.32 -22.89
CA PHE A 293 -7.60 -3.26 -23.19
C PHE A 293 -7.24 -4.14 -24.40
N GLN A 294 -6.11 -3.84 -25.03
CA GLN A 294 -5.60 -4.61 -26.16
C GLN A 294 -4.57 -5.63 -25.65
N SER A 295 -4.78 -6.91 -25.93
CA SER A 295 -3.78 -7.95 -25.60
C SER A 295 -2.49 -7.72 -26.40
N SER A 296 -1.33 -8.03 -25.81
CA SER A 296 -0.04 -8.00 -26.50
C SER A 296 0.08 -9.09 -27.56
N ASN A 297 -0.81 -10.09 -27.56
CA ASN A 297 -0.97 -11.04 -28.66
C ASN A 297 -1.47 -10.37 -29.96
N SER A 298 -2.02 -9.15 -29.87
CA SER A 298 -2.43 -8.33 -31.02
C SER A 298 -1.27 -7.67 -31.75
N ALA A 299 -0.20 -7.33 -31.02
CA ALA A 299 0.87 -6.46 -31.50
C ALA A 299 1.94 -7.18 -32.34
N LEU A 300 1.85 -8.51 -32.45
CA LEU A 300 2.82 -9.33 -33.17
C LEU A 300 2.11 -10.15 -34.24
N LYS A 301 2.59 -10.07 -35.48
CA LYS A 301 2.23 -11.09 -36.49
C LYS A 301 2.62 -12.45 -35.88
N PRO A 302 1.75 -13.49 -35.96
CA PRO A 302 2.13 -14.81 -35.48
C PRO A 302 3.50 -15.17 -36.05
N VAL A 303 4.43 -15.53 -35.18
CA VAL A 303 5.77 -15.92 -35.62
C VAL A 303 5.58 -17.19 -36.43
N VAL A 304 5.71 -17.10 -37.75
CA VAL A 304 5.68 -18.26 -38.65
C VAL A 304 7.02 -18.99 -38.51
N SER A 305 7.30 -19.52 -37.33
CA SER A 305 8.36 -20.50 -37.12
C SER A 305 7.69 -21.84 -36.91
N HIS A 306 7.83 -22.73 -37.90
CA HIS A 306 7.36 -24.13 -37.87
C HIS A 306 5.85 -24.39 -37.95
N GLY A 307 5.06 -23.49 -38.54
CA GLY A 307 3.69 -23.82 -38.97
C GLY A 307 2.64 -23.94 -37.85
N SER A 308 2.95 -23.46 -36.64
CA SER A 308 1.98 -23.35 -35.55
C SER A 308 1.44 -21.90 -35.43
N ASN A 309 0.11 -21.77 -35.36
CA ASN A 309 -0.61 -20.52 -35.05
C ASN A 309 -0.58 -20.25 -33.55
N GLU A 310 0.60 -19.96 -33.04
CA GLU A 310 0.88 -20.17 -31.64
C GLU A 310 1.08 -18.80 -30.96
N SER A 311 0.30 -18.52 -29.90
CA SER A 311 0.27 -17.22 -29.20
C SER A 311 1.63 -16.82 -28.59
N PRO A 312 2.18 -15.62 -28.89
CA PRO A 312 3.47 -15.21 -28.32
C PRO A 312 3.46 -15.16 -26.80
N TYR A 313 2.33 -14.75 -26.20
CA TYR A 313 2.10 -14.78 -24.77
C TYR A 313 1.05 -15.86 -24.45
N PRO A 314 1.47 -17.10 -24.18
CA PRO A 314 0.56 -18.23 -23.94
C PRO A 314 -0.05 -18.23 -22.54
N THR A 315 0.51 -17.47 -21.60
CA THR A 315 -0.01 -17.34 -20.24
C THR A 315 -0.12 -15.88 -19.84
N ALA A 316 -1.04 -15.61 -18.91
CA ALA A 316 -1.24 -14.29 -18.33
C ALA A 316 -1.63 -14.39 -16.85
N LEU A 317 -1.61 -13.26 -16.16
CA LEU A 317 -2.05 -13.11 -14.78
C LEU A 317 -2.96 -11.89 -14.68
N LEU A 318 -4.19 -12.10 -14.20
CA LEU A 318 -5.05 -11.03 -13.73
C LEU A 318 -4.78 -10.85 -12.24
N ARG A 319 -4.36 -9.65 -11.84
CA ARG A 319 -4.21 -9.26 -10.44
C ARG A 319 -5.17 -8.11 -10.15
N LEU A 320 -5.88 -8.17 -9.03
CA LEU A 320 -6.73 -7.07 -8.59
C LEU A 320 -6.71 -6.95 -7.07
N SER A 321 -7.19 -5.85 -6.54
CA SER A 321 -7.43 -5.74 -5.09
C SER A 321 -8.80 -5.16 -4.78
N LEU A 322 -9.45 -5.70 -3.76
CA LEU A 322 -10.81 -5.40 -3.34
C LEU A 322 -10.85 -4.94 -1.89
N SER A 323 -11.79 -4.09 -1.51
CA SER A 323 -12.11 -3.75 -0.11
C SER A 323 -13.59 -3.94 0.18
N SER A 324 -13.93 -4.26 1.44
CA SER A 324 -15.31 -4.55 1.88
C SER A 324 -16.05 -5.63 1.08
N ILE A 325 -15.33 -6.58 0.47
CA ILE A 325 -15.88 -7.76 -0.19
C ILE A 325 -15.52 -9.00 0.65
N PRO A 326 -16.40 -9.47 1.57
CA PRO A 326 -16.05 -10.54 2.50
C PRO A 326 -16.16 -11.95 1.93
N GLN A 327 -16.90 -12.16 0.85
CA GLN A 327 -17.13 -13.48 0.25
C GLN A 327 -17.03 -13.45 -1.29
N PRO A 328 -16.62 -14.55 -1.93
CA PRO A 328 -16.46 -14.57 -3.38
C PRO A 328 -17.81 -14.41 -4.11
N GLY A 329 -18.90 -14.93 -3.52
CA GLY A 329 -20.26 -14.80 -4.06
C GLY A 329 -20.79 -13.35 -4.12
N HIS A 330 -20.13 -12.39 -3.47
CA HIS A 330 -20.55 -10.98 -3.47
C HIS A 330 -20.14 -10.25 -4.74
N ILE A 331 -19.21 -10.80 -5.53
CA ILE A 331 -18.67 -10.15 -6.71
C ILE A 331 -18.77 -11.08 -7.90
N ASN A 332 -19.20 -10.54 -9.04
CA ASN A 332 -19.10 -11.20 -10.32
C ASN A 332 -18.03 -10.52 -11.15
N LEU A 333 -16.96 -11.27 -11.43
CA LEU A 333 -15.87 -10.87 -12.30
C LEU A 333 -15.99 -11.67 -13.60
N THR A 334 -15.98 -10.97 -14.73
CA THR A 334 -15.92 -11.62 -16.04
C THR A 334 -14.78 -11.07 -16.89
N LEU A 335 -14.19 -11.96 -17.68
CA LEU A 335 -13.23 -11.63 -18.75
C LEU A 335 -13.83 -12.10 -20.07
N ASN A 336 -14.10 -11.18 -21.00
CA ASN A 336 -14.79 -11.46 -22.26
C ASN A 336 -16.10 -12.23 -22.05
N SER A 337 -16.91 -11.78 -21.09
CA SER A 337 -18.19 -12.40 -20.69
C SER A 337 -18.08 -13.80 -20.08
N ARG A 338 -16.87 -14.31 -19.83
CA ARG A 338 -16.66 -15.58 -19.11
C ARG A 338 -16.41 -15.30 -17.64
N HIS A 339 -17.15 -15.96 -16.77
CA HIS A 339 -16.98 -15.85 -15.32
C HIS A 339 -15.60 -16.35 -14.89
N ILE A 340 -14.98 -15.61 -13.98
CA ILE A 340 -13.72 -15.96 -13.33
C ILE A 340 -14.01 -16.37 -11.88
N ASP A 341 -13.66 -17.60 -11.52
CA ASP A 341 -13.82 -18.10 -10.16
C ASP A 341 -12.78 -17.46 -9.22
N LEU A 342 -13.26 -16.76 -8.19
CA LEU A 342 -12.43 -16.09 -7.20
C LEU A 342 -12.26 -16.87 -5.90
N SER A 343 -12.85 -18.06 -5.78
CA SER A 343 -12.94 -18.81 -4.52
C SER A 343 -11.57 -19.03 -3.84
N ALA A 344 -10.52 -19.28 -4.63
CA ALA A 344 -9.16 -19.45 -4.12
C ALA A 344 -8.60 -18.21 -3.40
N ALA A 345 -9.06 -17.01 -3.76
CA ALA A 345 -8.64 -15.75 -3.14
C ALA A 345 -9.46 -15.38 -1.88
N PHE A 346 -10.38 -16.24 -1.45
CA PHE A 346 -11.22 -16.07 -0.26
C PHE A 346 -11.00 -17.22 0.73
N PRO A 347 -9.80 -17.33 1.34
CA PRO A 347 -9.49 -18.40 2.28
C PRO A 347 -10.30 -18.26 3.58
N LYS A 348 -10.42 -19.38 4.31
CA LYS A 348 -11.18 -19.43 5.58
C LYS A 348 -10.72 -18.44 6.65
N SER A 349 -9.44 -18.08 6.65
CA SER A 349 -8.87 -17.08 7.57
C SER A 349 -9.39 -15.66 7.34
N TRP A 350 -10.03 -15.40 6.19
CA TRP A 350 -10.57 -14.09 5.79
C TRP A 350 -12.10 -14.04 5.79
N VAL A 351 -12.78 -15.06 6.35
CA VAL A 351 -14.24 -15.14 6.37
C VAL A 351 -14.82 -13.92 7.10
N GLY A 352 -15.74 -13.22 6.45
CA GLY A 352 -16.38 -12.03 6.99
C GLY A 352 -15.49 -10.78 7.01
N SER A 353 -14.23 -10.88 6.59
CA SER A 353 -13.31 -9.74 6.60
C SER A 353 -13.70 -8.70 5.55
N LYS A 354 -13.88 -7.46 6.01
CA LYS A 354 -14.11 -6.27 5.17
C LYS A 354 -12.80 -5.53 4.84
N ASP A 355 -11.68 -6.07 5.27
CA ASP A 355 -10.37 -5.51 5.00
C ASP A 355 -10.01 -5.61 3.51
N ARG A 356 -8.98 -4.87 3.08
CA ARG A 356 -8.45 -4.91 1.72
C ARG A 356 -7.80 -6.26 1.44
N ARG A 357 -8.00 -6.82 0.25
CA ARG A 357 -7.40 -8.09 -0.18
C ARG A 357 -6.84 -8.00 -1.59
N TRP A 358 -5.81 -8.78 -1.87
CA TRP A 358 -5.28 -8.98 -3.22
C TRP A 358 -5.76 -10.32 -3.76
N VAL A 359 -6.15 -10.31 -5.02
CA VAL A 359 -6.68 -11.44 -5.76
C VAL A 359 -5.78 -11.63 -6.96
N GLU A 360 -5.36 -12.87 -7.19
CA GLU A 360 -4.51 -13.26 -8.30
C GLU A 360 -5.14 -14.45 -9.00
N VAL A 361 -5.34 -14.31 -10.30
CA VAL A 361 -5.97 -15.33 -11.15
C VAL A 361 -5.03 -15.64 -12.30
N PRO A 362 -4.33 -16.78 -12.26
CA PRO A 362 -3.58 -17.29 -13.40
C PRO A 362 -4.51 -17.54 -14.58
N LEU A 363 -4.13 -17.06 -15.75
CA LEU A 363 -4.81 -17.29 -17.02
C LEU A 363 -3.92 -18.24 -17.85
N GLU A 364 -4.06 -19.54 -17.60
CA GLU A 364 -3.20 -20.59 -18.18
C GLU A 364 -3.26 -20.68 -19.71
N ASN A 365 -4.35 -20.18 -20.32
CA ASN A 365 -4.52 -20.14 -21.77
C ASN A 365 -4.21 -18.75 -22.37
N GLY A 366 -3.66 -17.85 -21.56
CA GLY A 366 -3.38 -16.47 -21.94
C GLY A 366 -4.63 -15.71 -22.33
N LEU A 367 -4.44 -14.68 -23.18
CA LEU A 367 -5.51 -13.82 -23.66
C LEU A 367 -5.65 -13.93 -25.18
N PRO A 368 -6.87 -13.92 -25.73
CA PRO A 368 -7.05 -13.86 -27.17
C PRO A 368 -6.48 -12.55 -27.73
N ALA A 369 -5.95 -12.62 -28.95
CA ALA A 369 -5.55 -11.44 -29.69
C ALA A 369 -6.76 -10.52 -29.94
N GLY A 370 -6.50 -9.22 -29.90
CA GLY A 370 -7.48 -8.15 -30.04
C GLY A 370 -7.88 -7.53 -28.72
N GLU A 371 -9.06 -6.92 -28.76
CA GLU A 371 -9.68 -6.25 -27.64
C GLU A 371 -10.22 -7.25 -26.63
N ASN A 372 -9.97 -6.98 -25.35
CA ASN A 372 -10.43 -7.77 -24.22
C ASN A 372 -11.15 -6.84 -23.23
N VAL A 373 -12.18 -7.38 -22.56
CA VAL A 373 -12.99 -6.63 -21.59
C VAL A 373 -13.00 -7.35 -20.26
N VAL A 374 -12.69 -6.62 -19.19
CA VAL A 374 -12.95 -7.05 -17.81
C VAL A 374 -14.13 -6.26 -17.27
N ASP A 375 -15.09 -6.97 -16.72
CA ASP A 375 -16.30 -6.41 -16.10
C ASP A 375 -16.41 -6.92 -14.67
N VAL A 376 -16.53 -5.98 -13.73
CA VAL A 376 -16.58 -6.24 -12.29
C VAL A 376 -17.83 -5.61 -11.72
N ARG A 377 -18.66 -6.41 -11.06
CA ARG A 377 -19.92 -5.93 -10.47
C ARG A 377 -20.24 -6.64 -9.17
N LEU A 378 -21.00 -5.99 -8.29
CA LEU A 378 -21.63 -6.67 -7.17
C LEU A 378 -22.70 -7.65 -7.69
N THR A 379 -22.80 -8.79 -7.05
CA THR A 379 -24.00 -9.64 -7.15
C THR A 379 -25.13 -9.04 -6.33
N GLN A 380 -26.33 -9.61 -6.40
CA GLN A 380 -27.43 -9.18 -5.52
C GLN A 380 -27.05 -9.35 -4.03
N GLU A 381 -26.52 -10.52 -3.65
CA GLU A 381 -26.03 -10.78 -2.30
C GLU A 381 -24.93 -9.78 -1.90
N GLY A 382 -23.99 -9.52 -2.81
CA GLY A 382 -22.94 -8.54 -2.58
C GLY A 382 -23.44 -7.11 -2.43
N ALA A 383 -24.53 -6.73 -3.09
CA ALA A 383 -25.17 -5.42 -2.93
C ALA A 383 -25.88 -5.30 -1.57
N GLU A 384 -26.53 -6.37 -1.12
CA GLU A 384 -27.26 -6.44 0.15
C GLU A 384 -26.35 -6.55 1.38
N GLU A 385 -25.12 -7.05 1.23
CA GLU A 385 -24.11 -7.12 2.30
C GLU A 385 -23.89 -5.73 2.94
N GLN A 386 -23.72 -5.67 4.26
CA GLN A 386 -23.44 -4.40 4.92
C GLN A 386 -22.10 -3.83 4.44
N GLU A 387 -22.09 -2.57 4.00
CA GLU A 387 -20.85 -1.89 3.62
C GLU A 387 -19.90 -1.74 4.82
N GLY A 388 -18.61 -2.02 4.61
CA GLY A 388 -17.55 -1.78 5.58
C GLY A 388 -16.98 -0.37 5.44
N GLU A 389 -16.22 0.07 6.45
CA GLU A 389 -15.31 1.20 6.25
C GLU A 389 -14.32 0.83 5.12
N GLY A 390 -14.08 1.75 4.19
CA GLY A 390 -13.42 1.40 2.92
C GLY A 390 -14.31 1.47 1.69
N GLY A 391 -15.63 1.30 1.84
CA GLY A 391 -16.53 1.09 0.73
C GLY A 391 -16.30 -0.25 0.00
N LYS A 392 -17.30 -0.70 -0.77
CA LYS A 392 -17.20 -1.91 -1.60
C LYS A 392 -16.43 -1.60 -2.89
N MET A 393 -15.11 -1.53 -2.81
CA MET A 393 -14.30 -1.03 -3.92
C MET A 393 -13.58 -2.12 -4.70
N ILE A 394 -13.45 -1.88 -6.01
CA ILE A 394 -12.30 -2.34 -6.76
C ILE A 394 -11.21 -1.27 -6.66
N THR A 395 -10.06 -1.62 -6.10
CA THR A 395 -9.01 -0.66 -5.74
C THR A 395 -7.84 -0.68 -6.72
N SER A 396 -7.56 -1.83 -7.35
CA SER A 396 -6.62 -1.95 -8.47
C SER A 396 -6.99 -3.11 -9.38
N LEU A 397 -6.54 -3.07 -10.63
CA LEU A 397 -6.63 -4.14 -11.62
C LEU A 397 -5.43 -4.08 -12.57
N GLU A 398 -4.71 -5.18 -12.70
CA GLU A 398 -3.54 -5.35 -13.57
C GLU A 398 -3.69 -6.62 -14.41
N ILE A 399 -3.29 -6.53 -15.67
CA ILE A 399 -3.13 -7.69 -16.55
C ILE A 399 -1.65 -7.78 -16.91
N MET A 400 -1.05 -8.94 -16.69
CA MET A 400 0.32 -9.25 -17.12
C MET A 400 0.30 -10.43 -18.08
N GLU A 401 1.06 -10.35 -19.17
CA GLU A 401 1.18 -11.41 -20.19
C GLU A 401 2.64 -11.86 -20.26
N TYR A 402 2.89 -13.16 -20.21
CA TYR A 402 4.23 -13.74 -20.12
C TYR A 402 4.64 -14.42 -21.42
N GLY A 403 5.86 -14.15 -21.87
CA GLY A 403 6.39 -14.68 -23.10
C GLY A 403 6.58 -16.20 -23.02
N ARG A 404 6.32 -16.90 -24.13
CA ARG A 404 6.54 -18.36 -24.22
C ARG A 404 7.97 -18.78 -23.85
N GLU A 405 8.10 -20.04 -23.41
CA GLU A 405 9.31 -20.88 -23.33
C GLU A 405 10.58 -20.23 -23.90
N GLY A 406 11.53 -19.95 -23.01
CA GLY A 406 12.81 -19.31 -23.33
C GLY A 406 12.77 -17.79 -23.38
N ARG A 407 11.59 -17.15 -23.43
CA ARG A 407 11.45 -15.68 -23.36
C ARG A 407 11.11 -15.16 -21.97
N PHE A 408 10.44 -15.97 -21.14
CA PHE A 408 10.14 -15.65 -19.75
C PHE A 408 10.51 -16.83 -18.85
N ASN A 409 11.21 -16.56 -17.75
CA ASN A 409 11.55 -17.56 -16.74
C ASN A 409 10.71 -17.35 -15.48
N GLU A 410 9.74 -18.25 -15.27
CA GLU A 410 8.85 -18.26 -14.10
C GLU A 410 9.32 -19.20 -12.98
N SER A 411 10.52 -19.80 -13.11
CA SER A 411 11.02 -20.75 -12.13
C SER A 411 11.21 -20.09 -10.76
N LEU A 412 10.67 -20.72 -9.72
CA LEU A 412 10.88 -20.29 -8.34
C LEU A 412 12.38 -20.26 -8.01
N GLY A 413 12.82 -19.21 -7.34
CA GLY A 413 14.21 -18.91 -6.99
C GLY A 413 15.03 -18.30 -8.12
N PHE A 414 14.47 -18.06 -9.32
CA PHE A 414 15.21 -17.46 -10.42
C PHE A 414 15.40 -15.96 -10.21
N ILE A 415 16.67 -15.54 -10.19
CA ILE A 415 17.08 -14.14 -10.10
C ILE A 415 17.64 -13.73 -11.46
N GLY A 416 16.95 -12.79 -12.11
CA GLY A 416 17.23 -12.33 -13.47
C GLY A 416 16.99 -10.82 -13.61
N ALA A 417 16.45 -10.42 -14.77
CA ALA A 417 16.12 -9.05 -15.07
C ALA A 417 14.65 -8.94 -15.55
N PHE A 418 13.73 -8.83 -14.61
CA PHE A 418 12.30 -8.74 -14.89
C PHE A 418 11.90 -7.28 -15.13
N PRO A 419 11.10 -6.97 -16.16
CA PRO A 419 10.66 -5.61 -16.41
C PRO A 419 9.63 -5.17 -15.37
N THR A 420 9.78 -3.94 -14.89
CA THR A 420 8.78 -3.22 -14.08
C THR A 420 8.37 -1.95 -14.81
N TYR A 421 7.07 -1.73 -14.93
CA TYR A 421 6.40 -0.66 -15.66
C TYR A 421 5.87 0.37 -14.66
N SER A 422 6.43 1.57 -14.71
CA SER A 422 5.88 2.71 -13.96
C SER A 422 4.54 3.18 -14.51
N MET A 423 3.85 4.00 -13.73
CA MET A 423 2.58 4.61 -14.13
C MET A 423 2.66 5.47 -15.40
N ASP A 424 3.84 6.05 -15.69
CA ASP A 424 4.11 6.80 -16.93
C ASP A 424 4.63 5.91 -18.08
N GLY A 425 4.62 4.59 -17.91
CA GLY A 425 5.03 3.60 -18.92
C GLY A 425 6.54 3.39 -19.05
N ARG A 426 7.36 4.07 -18.24
CA ARG A 426 8.81 3.87 -18.20
C ARG A 426 9.14 2.49 -17.63
N VAL A 427 10.08 1.81 -18.30
CA VAL A 427 10.52 0.47 -17.90
C VAL A 427 11.81 0.55 -17.09
N THR A 428 11.82 -0.11 -15.94
CA THR A 428 13.02 -0.46 -15.17
C THR A 428 13.08 -1.97 -15.00
N LEU A 429 14.16 -2.47 -14.39
CA LEU A 429 14.36 -3.89 -14.13
C LEU A 429 14.31 -4.14 -12.63
N ARG A 430 13.80 -5.31 -12.24
CA ARG A 430 13.80 -5.86 -10.88
C ARG A 430 14.41 -7.27 -10.86
N PRO A 431 14.91 -7.77 -9.71
CA PRO A 431 15.65 -9.03 -9.64
C PRO A 431 14.78 -10.29 -9.75
N THR A 432 13.54 -10.26 -9.27
CA THR A 432 12.65 -11.43 -9.20
C THR A 432 11.28 -11.14 -9.82
N ASN A 433 10.58 -12.18 -10.27
CA ASN A 433 9.22 -12.01 -10.80
C ASN A 433 8.21 -11.65 -9.70
N GLU A 434 7.99 -12.56 -8.75
CA GLU A 434 6.95 -12.49 -7.70
C GLU A 434 7.45 -12.89 -6.30
N GLU A 435 8.75 -13.17 -6.14
CA GLU A 435 9.38 -13.67 -4.90
C GLU A 435 10.01 -12.55 -4.05
N CYS A 436 9.38 -11.37 -4.04
CA CYS A 436 9.78 -10.26 -3.20
C CYS A 436 8.56 -9.55 -2.62
N LEU A 437 8.57 -9.30 -1.31
CA LEU A 437 7.52 -8.50 -0.67
C LEU A 437 7.45 -7.05 -1.19
N MET A 438 8.54 -6.52 -1.76
CA MET A 438 8.56 -5.20 -2.42
C MET A 438 7.81 -5.21 -3.77
N ARG A 439 7.55 -6.39 -4.33
CA ARG A 439 6.75 -6.61 -5.54
C ARG A 439 5.33 -7.04 -5.22
N LYS A 440 5.21 -7.92 -4.23
CA LYS A 440 3.98 -8.60 -3.86
C LYS A 440 3.81 -8.50 -2.35
N VAL A 441 3.02 -7.54 -1.89
CA VAL A 441 2.91 -7.21 -0.45
C VAL A 441 2.42 -8.38 0.42
N ASN A 442 1.70 -9.34 -0.14
CA ASN A 442 1.30 -10.58 0.55
C ASN A 442 2.35 -11.72 0.44
N HIS A 443 3.49 -11.49 -0.19
CA HIS A 443 4.66 -12.37 -0.11
C HIS A 443 5.36 -12.17 1.24
N PRO A 444 5.74 -13.25 1.96
CA PRO A 444 6.18 -13.14 3.36
C PRO A 444 7.59 -12.55 3.53
N THR A 445 8.44 -12.61 2.52
CA THR A 445 9.88 -12.31 2.63
C THR A 445 10.40 -11.41 1.52
N PHE A 446 11.53 -10.73 1.79
CA PHE A 446 12.30 -10.02 0.78
C PHE A 446 12.98 -11.02 -0.16
N CYS A 447 13.16 -10.65 -1.43
CA CYS A 447 14.06 -11.39 -2.31
C CYS A 447 15.51 -11.32 -1.78
N PRO A 448 16.43 -12.21 -2.20
CA PRO A 448 17.81 -12.22 -1.72
C PRO A 448 18.54 -10.89 -1.87
N VAL A 449 18.24 -10.11 -2.92
CA VAL A 449 18.82 -8.78 -3.15
C VAL A 449 18.36 -7.78 -2.09
N CYS A 450 17.06 -7.69 -1.83
CA CYS A 450 16.49 -6.81 -0.80
C CYS A 450 16.90 -7.26 0.62
N ALA A 451 16.96 -8.57 0.88
CA ALA A 451 17.39 -9.11 2.17
C ALA A 451 18.85 -8.75 2.50
N ALA A 452 19.75 -8.82 1.52
CA ALA A 452 21.14 -8.41 1.67
C ALA A 452 21.27 -6.88 1.83
N ALA A 453 20.50 -6.11 1.05
CA ALA A 453 20.47 -4.66 1.16
C ALA A 453 19.97 -4.18 2.54
N LEU A 454 19.01 -4.89 3.14
CA LEU A 454 18.55 -4.64 4.50
C LEU A 454 19.67 -4.81 5.52
N GLU A 455 20.36 -5.96 5.50
CA GLU A 455 21.46 -6.22 6.43
C GLU A 455 22.56 -5.16 6.32
N GLN A 456 22.98 -4.83 5.09
CA GLN A 456 23.97 -3.78 4.85
C GLN A 456 23.51 -2.42 5.37
N SER A 457 22.24 -2.06 5.15
CA SER A 457 21.70 -0.79 5.62
C SER A 457 21.68 -0.69 7.14
N LEU A 458 21.27 -1.76 7.85
CA LEU A 458 21.24 -1.81 9.30
C LEU A 458 22.66 -1.72 9.91
N LEU A 459 23.61 -2.48 9.36
CA LEU A 459 25.02 -2.40 9.77
C LEU A 459 25.58 -0.98 9.57
N GLY A 460 25.28 -0.35 8.43
CA GLY A 460 25.69 1.03 8.17
C GLY A 460 25.04 2.05 9.11
N LYS A 461 23.79 1.83 9.54
CA LYS A 461 23.11 2.68 10.55
C LYS A 461 23.82 2.56 11.91
N ILE A 462 24.15 1.34 12.34
CA ILE A 462 24.89 1.08 13.59
C ILE A 462 26.27 1.74 13.55
N GLU A 463 27.00 1.61 12.45
CA GLU A 463 28.33 2.24 12.30
C GLU A 463 28.25 3.77 12.43
N ARG A 464 27.27 4.41 11.76
CA ARG A 464 27.06 5.86 11.85
C ARG A 464 26.69 6.32 13.27
N LYS A 465 25.87 5.54 13.96
CA LYS A 465 25.49 5.79 15.36
C LYS A 465 26.71 5.84 16.27
N ASN A 466 27.60 4.86 16.14
CA ASN A 466 28.85 4.79 16.91
C ASN A 466 29.80 5.97 16.60
N LYS A 467 29.93 6.36 15.33
CA LYS A 467 30.75 7.52 14.93
C LYS A 467 30.23 8.83 15.54
N ASN A 468 28.93 9.05 15.51
CA ASN A 468 28.32 10.28 16.06
C ASN A 468 28.46 10.38 17.58
N GLN A 469 28.48 9.25 18.29
CA GLN A 469 28.72 9.24 19.74
C GLN A 469 30.20 9.49 20.07
N GLY A 470 31.13 8.91 19.31
CA GLY A 470 32.57 9.19 19.46
C GLY A 470 32.92 10.67 19.22
N ALA A 471 32.31 11.31 18.22
CA ALA A 471 32.50 12.73 17.94
C ALA A 471 31.94 13.67 19.02
N LYS A 472 30.95 13.23 19.82
CA LYS A 472 30.44 13.99 20.98
C LYS A 472 31.29 13.79 22.25
N GLN A 473 32.25 12.86 22.24
CA GLN A 473 33.10 12.52 23.39
C GLN A 473 34.54 13.06 23.28
N GLU A 474 34.93 13.68 22.16
CA GLU A 474 36.18 14.45 22.07
C GLU A 474 35.94 15.88 22.60
N PRO A 475 36.74 16.35 23.59
CA PRO A 475 36.54 17.63 24.28
C PRO A 475 36.89 18.88 23.46
#